data_AF-A0A7C4D0Z0-F1
#
_entry.id   AF-A0A7C4D0Z0-F1
#
_cell.length_a   1.000
_cell.length_b   1.000
_cell.length_c   1.000
_cell.angle_alpha   90.00
_cell.angle_beta   90.00
_cell.angle_gamma   90.00
#
_symmetry.space_group_name_H-M   'P 1'
#
loop_
_entity.id
_entity.type
_entity.pdbx_description
1 polymer ?
#
loop_
_entity_poly.entity_id
_entity_poly.type
_entity_poly.pdbx_seq_one_letter_code
_entity_poly.pdbx_strand_id
1 'polypeptide(L)' 'MDKSLEYLFKPKSVAIIGASREPGKVGHAILKNIIESGYKGKIYPVNPKA' A
#
# COMPACT_ATOMS: atom_id res chain seq x y z
N MET A 1 22.70 8.50 -1.58
CA MET A 1 21.48 7.70 -1.78
C MET A 1 21.13 7.82 -3.25
N ASP A 2 21.02 6.71 -3.97
CA ASP A 2 20.72 6.75 -5.41
C ASP A 2 19.34 7.39 -5.62
N LYS A 3 19.28 8.46 -6.43
CA LYS A 3 18.03 9.17 -6.78
C LYS A 3 17.04 8.24 -7.48
N SER A 4 17.51 7.17 -8.12
CA SER A 4 16.67 6.21 -8.83
C SER A 4 15.68 5.49 -7.89
N LEU A 5 16.01 5.35 -6.60
CA LEU A 5 15.20 4.61 -5.61
C LEU A 5 14.31 5.51 -4.74
N GLU A 6 14.30 6.82 -4.99
CA GLU A 6 13.51 7.76 -4.18
C GLU A 6 12.02 7.39 -4.15
N TYR A 7 11.47 6.95 -5.29
CA TYR A 7 10.07 6.55 -5.39
C TYR A 7 9.74 5.24 -4.66
N LEU A 8 10.74 4.39 -4.41
CA LEU A 8 10.55 3.15 -3.65
C LEU A 8 10.46 3.44 -2.15
N PHE A 9 11.36 4.27 -1.63
CA PHE A 9 11.47 4.53 -0.20
C PHE A 9 10.64 5.71 0.29
N LYS A 10 10.33 6.68 -0.60
CA LYS A 10 9.56 7.89 -0.29
C LYS A 10 8.48 8.19 -1.34
N PRO A 11 7.61 7.23 -1.68
CA PRO A 11 6.52 7.48 -2.61
C PRO A 11 5.57 8.56 -2.07
N LYS A 12 5.06 9.43 -2.95
CA LYS A 12 3.95 10.35 -2.63
C LYS A 12 2.58 9.64 -2.62
N SER A 13 2.50 8.51 -3.31
CA SER A 13 1.32 7.66 -3.39
C SER A 13 1.69 6.23 -3.74
N VAL A 14 0.87 5.28 -3.32
CA VAL A 14 1.04 3.85 -3.59
C VAL A 14 -0.27 3.21 -3.99
N ALA A 15 -0.22 2.27 -4.93
CA ALA A 15 -1.35 1.41 -5.27
C ALA A 15 -1.09 0.00 -4.74
N ILE A 16 -2.08 -0.59 -4.06
CA ILE A 16 -2.01 -1.95 -3.54
C ILE A 16 -2.92 -2.82 -4.40
N ILE A 17 -2.32 -3.50 -5.37
CA ILE A 17 -3.03 -4.44 -6.26
C ILE A 17 -3.26 -5.74 -5.50
N GLY A 18 -4.52 -6.19 -5.45
CA GLY A 18 -4.92 -7.35 -4.65
C GLY A 18 -5.28 -7.01 -3.20
N ALA A 19 -5.56 -5.73 -2.90
CA ALA A 19 -6.11 -5.32 -1.61
C ALA A 19 -7.38 -6.10 -1.27
N SER A 20 -7.60 -6.44 0.00
CA SER A 20 -8.73 -7.28 0.42
C SER A 20 -9.34 -6.79 1.73
N ARG A 21 -10.66 -6.96 1.87
CA ARG A 21 -11.38 -6.74 3.13
C ARG A 21 -11.32 -7.95 4.07
N GLU A 22 -11.08 -9.14 3.52
CA GLU A 22 -11.02 -10.39 4.29
C GLU A 22 -9.71 -10.52 5.08
N PRO A 23 -9.79 -10.70 6.41
CA PRO A 23 -8.63 -11.04 7.24
C PRO A 23 -7.94 -12.33 6.78
N GLY A 24 -6.63 -12.40 6.95
CA GLY A 24 -5.81 -13.56 6.52
C GLY A 24 -5.29 -13.48 5.07
N LYS A 25 -5.88 -12.65 4.21
CA LYS A 25 -5.31 -12.37 2.87
C LYS A 25 -4.14 -11.39 2.96
N VAL A 26 -3.11 -11.62 2.16
CA VAL A 26 -1.89 -10.78 2.13
C VAL A 26 -2.23 -9.31 1.83
N GLY A 27 -3.10 -9.06 0.84
CA GLY A 27 -3.50 -7.69 0.50
C GLY A 27 -4.26 -6.96 1.61
N HIS A 28 -4.95 -7.70 2.50
CA HIS A 28 -5.54 -7.13 3.71
C HIS A 28 -4.46 -6.72 4.71
N ALA A 29 -3.48 -7.59 4.96
CA ALA A 29 -2.38 -7.30 5.88
C ALA A 29 -1.54 -6.10 5.42
N ILE A 30 -1.21 -6.01 4.12
CA ILE A 30 -0.46 -4.87 3.57
C ILE A 30 -1.24 -3.56 3.74
N LEU A 31 -2.53 -3.55 3.38
CA LEU A 31 -3.37 -2.36 3.51
C LEU A 31 -3.53 -1.92 4.98
N LYS A 32 -3.72 -2.88 5.89
CA LYS A 32 -3.78 -2.60 7.33
C LYS A 32 -2.47 -1.98 7.83
N ASN A 33 -1.34 -2.61 7.52
CA ASN A 33 -0.03 -2.17 7.99
C ASN A 33 0.31 -0.76 7.52
N ILE A 34 0.05 -0.42 6.25
CA ILE A 34 0.41 0.91 5.71
C ILE A 34 -0.46 2.03 6.31
N ILE A 35 -1.72 1.73 6.65
CA ILE A 35 -2.62 2.67 7.32
C ILE A 35 -2.17 2.83 8.78
N GLU A 36 -1.95 1.73 9.49
CA GLU A 36 -1.57 1.73 10.91
C GLU A 36 -0.18 2.32 11.15
N SER A 37 0.75 2.18 10.19
CA SER A 37 2.05 2.86 10.24
C SER A 37 1.96 4.38 10.02
N GLY A 38 0.77 4.90 9.70
CA GLY A 38 0.52 6.33 9.51
C GLY A 38 1.10 6.90 8.22
N TYR A 39 1.17 6.09 7.15
CA TYR A 39 1.65 6.56 5.84
C TYR A 39 0.85 7.80 5.40
N LYS A 40 1.59 8.87 5.06
CA LYS A 40 1.00 10.20 4.78
C LYS A 40 0.67 10.41 3.31
N GLY A 41 1.16 9.55 2.42
CA GLY A 41 0.85 9.60 1.00
C GLY A 41 -0.53 9.06 0.68
N LYS A 42 -0.97 9.23 -0.57
CA LYS A 42 -2.26 8.67 -1.02
C LYS A 42 -2.15 7.16 -1.18
N ILE A 43 -3.14 6.43 -0.67
CA ILE A 43 -3.23 4.97 -0.78
C ILE A 43 -4.38 4.63 -1.74
N TYR A 44 -4.09 3.83 -2.77
CA TYR A 44 -5.08 3.36 -3.74
C TYR A 44 -5.21 1.83 -3.63
N PRO A 45 -6.16 1.30 -2.84
CA PRO A 45 -6.46 -0.13 -2.83
C PRO A 45 -7.16 -0.51 -4.15
N VAL A 46 -6.64 -1.54 -4.84
CA VAL A 46 -7.19 -1.99 -6.13
C VAL A 46 -7.57 -3.47 -6.06
N ASN A 47 -8.86 -3.74 -6.13
CA ASN A 47 -9.42 -5.09 -6.26
C ASN A 47 -10.82 -5.03 -6.89
N PRO A 48 -11.03 -5.62 -8.08
CA PRO A 48 -12.33 -5.62 -8.77
C PRO A 48 -13.45 -6.37 -8.03
N LYS A 49 -13.10 -7.21 -7.05
CA LYS A 49 -14.01 -8.13 -6.35
C LYS A 49 -13.97 -7.94 -4.82
N ALA A 50 -13.37 -6.85 -4.34
CA ALA A 50 -13.17 -6.62 -2.90
C ALA A 50 -14.47 -6.59 -2.14
#